data_AF-S5ZPR2-F1
#
_entry.id   AF-S5ZPR2-F1
#
_cell.length_a   1.000
_cell.length_b   1.000
_cell.length_c   1.000
_cell.angle_alpha   90.00
_cell.angle_beta   90.00
_cell.angle_gamma   90.00
#
_symmetry.space_group_name_H-M   'P 1'
#
loop_
_entity.id
_entity.type
_entity.pdbx_description
1 polymer ?
#
loop_
_entity_poly.entity_id
_entity_poly.type
_entity_poly.pdbx_seq_one_letter_code
_entity_poly.pdbx_strand_id
1 'polypeptide(L)'
;MYKDVRRLVQFGTFYRLLSPFEGNETAWMFVSEDQSEALVAYFRVLAEANAPLSHLRLKGLDPSQDYEIEGLGVYGGDELMYAGVAVPHRSGDFISTVWRLKTVQR
;
A
#
# COMPACT_ATOMS: atom_id res chain seq x y z
N MET A 1 -16.40 -5.60 1.22
CA MET A 1 -15.12 -4.93 1.50
C MET A 1 -14.38 -5.51 2.72
N TYR A 2 -14.78 -5.28 3.99
CA TYR A 2 -14.00 -5.83 5.13
C TYR A 2 -14.00 -7.37 5.20
N LYS A 3 -15.15 -8.02 4.95
CA LYS A 3 -15.26 -9.49 4.98
C LYS A 3 -14.27 -10.17 4.03
N ASP A 4 -13.99 -9.54 2.88
CA ASP A 4 -13.13 -10.09 1.83
C ASP A 4 -11.65 -10.06 2.23
N VAL A 5 -11.24 -9.06 3.03
CA VAL A 5 -9.84 -8.89 3.46
C VAL A 5 -9.61 -9.31 4.92
N ARG A 6 -10.66 -9.76 5.62
CA ARG A 6 -10.62 -10.05 7.05
C ARG A 6 -9.53 -11.05 7.41
N ARG A 7 -9.38 -12.12 6.63
CA ARG A 7 -8.35 -13.15 6.89
C ARG A 7 -6.95 -12.55 6.78
N LEU A 8 -6.71 -11.75 5.74
CA LEU A 8 -5.44 -11.06 5.52
C LEU A 8 -5.13 -10.06 6.64
N VAL A 9 -6.11 -9.28 7.09
CA VAL A 9 -5.92 -8.31 8.19
C VAL A 9 -5.68 -9.01 9.54
N GLN A 10 -6.36 -10.13 9.80
CA GLN A 10 -6.28 -10.82 11.10
C GLN A 10 -5.06 -11.74 11.22
N PHE A 11 -4.60 -12.33 10.11
CA PHE A 11 -3.59 -13.39 10.13
C PHE A 11 -2.39 -13.14 9.20
N GLY A 12 -2.44 -12.11 8.36
CA GLY A 12 -1.31 -11.74 7.50
C GLY A 12 -0.18 -11.11 8.30
N THR A 13 1.01 -11.08 7.68
CA THR A 13 2.17 -10.41 8.25
C THR A 13 1.98 -8.90 8.17
N PHE A 14 2.02 -8.24 9.33
CA PHE A 14 1.81 -6.80 9.46
C PHE A 14 3.12 -6.01 9.37
N TYR A 15 3.14 -5.01 8.49
CA TYR A 15 4.26 -4.08 8.34
C TYR A 15 3.81 -2.64 8.55
N ARG A 16 4.49 -1.91 9.45
CA ARG A 16 4.45 -0.44 9.46
C ARG A 16 5.35 0.11 8.36
N LEU A 17 4.82 1.04 7.56
CA LEU A 17 5.53 1.67 6.45
C LEU A 17 5.92 3.11 6.79
N LEU A 18 4.95 3.90 7.29
CA LEU A 18 5.15 5.28 7.74
C LEU A 18 4.57 5.45 9.15
N SER A 19 5.28 6.16 10.01
CA SER A 19 4.89 6.41 11.40
C SER A 19 4.06 7.69 11.53
N PRO A 20 2.90 7.66 12.22
CA PRO A 20 2.12 8.87 12.53
C PRO A 20 2.86 9.85 13.46
N PHE A 21 3.97 9.42 14.06
CA PHE A 21 4.76 10.23 15.00
C PHE A 21 5.97 10.90 14.34
N GLU A 22 6.24 10.59 13.07
CA GLU A 22 7.42 11.10 12.34
C GLU A 22 7.03 12.05 11.21
N GLY A 23 5.73 12.30 11.01
CA GLY A 23 5.25 13.21 9.97
C GLY A 23 3.72 13.24 9.85
N ASN A 24 3.26 13.82 8.74
CA ASN A 24 1.84 14.02 8.44
C ASN A 24 1.19 12.82 7.72
N GLU A 25 1.99 11.80 7.39
CA GLU A 25 1.57 10.61 6.66
C GLU A 25 1.68 9.37 7.54
N THR A 26 0.79 8.40 7.33
CA THR A 26 0.81 7.13 8.05
C THR A 26 0.43 6.03 7.08
N ALA A 27 1.16 4.92 7.12
CA ALA A 27 0.86 3.80 6.26
C ALA A 27 1.27 2.49 6.90
N TRP A 28 0.48 1.47 6.61
CA TRP A 28 0.76 0.10 6.99
C TRP A 28 0.24 -0.86 5.94
N MET A 29 0.72 -2.09 5.98
CA MET A 29 0.22 -3.14 5.11
C MET A 29 0.17 -4.50 5.80
N PHE A 30 -0.63 -5.39 5.21
CA PHE A 30 -0.74 -6.79 5.55
C PHE A 30 -0.39 -7.62 4.33
N VAL A 31 0.42 -8.66 4.48
CA VAL A 31 0.80 -9.58 3.40
C VAL A 31 0.41 -11.01 3.77
N SER A 32 -0.15 -11.77 2.83
CA SER A 32 -0.44 -13.19 3.04
C SER A 32 0.84 -14.00 3.25
N GLU A 33 0.73 -15.16 3.89
CA GLU A 33 1.89 -16.01 4.19
C GLU A 33 2.65 -16.46 2.94
N ASP A 34 1.91 -16.72 1.85
CA ASP A 34 2.41 -17.10 0.53
C ASP A 34 2.77 -15.89 -0.36
N GLN A 35 2.66 -14.67 0.18
CA GLN A 35 2.93 -13.41 -0.52
C GLN A 35 2.07 -13.18 -1.78
N SER A 36 0.97 -13.93 -1.96
CA SER A 36 0.07 -13.80 -3.12
C SER A 36 -0.91 -12.64 -3.03
N GLU A 37 -1.22 -12.15 -1.82
CA GLU A 37 -2.13 -11.03 -1.59
C GLU A 37 -1.55 -10.03 -0.58
N ALA A 38 -1.81 -8.74 -0.81
CA ALA A 38 -1.52 -7.71 0.18
C ALA A 38 -2.60 -6.63 0.25
N LEU A 39 -2.73 -6.02 1.42
CA LEU A 39 -3.61 -4.88 1.68
C LEU A 39 -2.77 -3.73 2.22
N VAL A 40 -2.74 -2.61 1.52
CA VAL A 40 -2.01 -1.41 1.92
C VAL A 40 -3.02 -0.34 2.32
N ALA A 41 -2.82 0.29 3.47
CA ALA A 41 -3.57 1.45 3.90
C ALA A 41 -2.63 2.64 4.06
N TYR A 42 -3.02 3.77 3.48
CA TYR A 42 -2.29 5.02 3.53
C TYR A 42 -3.23 6.15 3.99
N PHE A 43 -2.69 7.03 4.81
CA PHE A 43 -3.39 8.16 5.42
C PHE A 43 -2.51 9.41 5.37
N ARG A 44 -3.13 10.56 5.13
CA ARG A 44 -2.53 11.89 5.27
C ARG A 44 -3.48 12.77 6.07
N VAL A 45 -2.98 13.38 7.15
CA VAL A 45 -3.85 14.10 8.10
C VAL A 45 -4.22 15.49 7.58
N LEU A 46 -3.25 16.33 7.24
CA LEU A 46 -3.50 17.69 6.74
C LEU A 46 -3.11 17.81 5.26
N ALA A 47 -3.94 18.47 4.46
CA ALA A 47 -3.55 18.85 3.11
C ALA A 47 -2.53 19.98 3.15
N GLU A 48 -1.51 19.87 2.31
CA GLU A 48 -0.57 20.95 2.02
C GLU A 48 -0.81 21.44 0.59
N ALA A 49 -0.92 22.76 0.43
CA ALA A 49 -1.08 23.37 -0.89
C ALA A 49 0.19 23.11 -1.71
N ASN A 50 0.02 22.61 -2.94
CA ASN A 50 1.14 22.25 -3.82
C ASN A 50 2.13 21.25 -3.19
N ALA A 51 1.62 20.29 -2.42
CA ALA A 51 2.43 19.23 -1.84
C ALA A 51 3.22 18.45 -2.92
N PRO A 52 4.45 18.00 -2.62
CA PRO A 52 5.21 17.14 -3.52
C PRO A 52 4.49 15.81 -3.80
N LEU A 53 4.85 15.18 -4.91
CA LEU A 53 4.42 13.81 -5.19
C LEU A 53 5.05 12.85 -4.17
N SER A 54 4.22 12.00 -3.58
CA SER A 54 4.66 11.00 -2.60
C SER A 54 4.71 9.61 -3.23
N HIS A 55 5.76 8.86 -2.90
CA HIS A 55 5.88 7.43 -3.22
C HIS A 55 5.88 6.61 -1.93
N LEU A 56 5.05 5.58 -1.88
CA LEU A 56 4.98 4.66 -0.75
C LEU A 56 5.68 3.35 -1.08
N ARG A 57 6.86 3.13 -0.49
CA ARG A 57 7.58 1.86 -0.59
C ARG A 57 6.91 0.78 0.25
N LEU A 58 6.62 -0.35 -0.39
CA LEU A 58 6.01 -1.51 0.26
C LEU A 58 7.07 -2.44 0.87
N LYS A 59 6.63 -3.45 1.62
CA LYS A 59 7.49 -4.44 2.28
C LYS A 59 6.86 -5.82 2.26
N GLY A 60 7.70 -6.85 2.26
CA GLY A 60 7.28 -8.24 2.45
C GLY A 60 6.62 -8.89 1.23
N LEU A 61 6.70 -8.24 0.06
CA LEU A 61 6.27 -8.82 -1.21
C LEU A 61 7.37 -9.72 -1.79
N ASP A 62 6.99 -10.60 -2.71
CA ASP A 62 7.93 -11.40 -3.48
C ASP A 62 8.53 -10.54 -4.61
N PRO A 63 9.85 -10.30 -4.64
CA PRO A 63 10.47 -9.49 -5.70
C PRO A 63 10.40 -10.13 -7.09
N SER A 64 10.07 -11.42 -7.19
CA SER A 64 9.97 -12.15 -8.46
C SER A 64 8.55 -12.24 -9.02
N GLN A 65 7.54 -11.74 -8.30
CA GLN A 65 6.14 -11.78 -8.71
C GLN A 65 5.63 -10.42 -9.17
N ASP A 66 4.69 -10.44 -10.12
CA ASP A 66 3.94 -9.27 -10.55
C ASP A 66 2.62 -9.19 -9.77
N TYR A 67 2.25 -7.99 -9.31
CA TYR A 67 1.07 -7.72 -8.52
C TYR A 67 0.13 -6.76 -9.26
N GLU A 68 -1.12 -7.17 -9.43
CA GLU A 68 -2.20 -6.27 -9.86
C GLU A 68 -2.68 -5.45 -8.66
N ILE A 69 -2.65 -4.13 -8.81
CA ILE A 69 -3.24 -3.15 -7.91
C ILE A 69 -4.54 -2.66 -8.51
N GLU A 70 -5.65 -2.89 -7.80
CA GLU A 70 -6.98 -2.45 -8.22
C GLU A 70 -6.99 -0.93 -8.47
N GLY A 71 -7.23 -0.55 -9.73
CA GLY A 71 -7.30 0.85 -10.18
C GLY A 71 -5.97 1.54 -10.51
N LEU A 72 -4.82 0.87 -10.36
CA LEU A 72 -3.52 1.42 -10.78
C LEU A 72 -2.85 0.60 -11.89
N GLY A 73 -3.00 -0.73 -11.89
CA GLY A 73 -2.40 -1.62 -12.89
C GLY A 73 -1.48 -2.68 -12.27
N VAL A 74 -0.62 -3.28 -13.10
CA VAL A 74 0.28 -4.37 -12.70
C VAL A 74 1.70 -3.85 -12.51
N TYR A 75 2.35 -4.25 -11.42
CA TYR A 75 3.69 -3.81 -11.03
C TYR A 75 4.52 -4.97 -10.48
N GLY A 76 5.84 -4.94 -10.64
CA GLY A 76 6.74 -5.91 -10.04
C GLY A 76 6.81 -5.76 -8.52
N GLY A 77 6.91 -6.86 -7.77
CA GLY A 77 7.07 -6.82 -6.32
C GLY A 77 8.36 -6.10 -5.89
N ASP A 78 9.41 -6.20 -6.71
CA ASP A 78 10.66 -5.45 -6.56
C ASP A 78 10.44 -3.94 -6.79
N GLU A 79 9.74 -3.55 -7.86
CA GLU A 79 9.37 -2.16 -8.13
C GLU A 79 8.58 -1.57 -6.96
N LEU A 80 7.59 -2.29 -6.45
CA LEU A 80 6.75 -1.86 -5.33
C LEU A 80 7.53 -1.68 -4.02
N MET A 81 8.57 -2.49 -3.78
CA MET A 81 9.41 -2.38 -2.58
C MET A 81 10.50 -1.33 -2.71
N TYR A 82 11.10 -1.16 -3.89
CA TYR A 82 12.27 -0.29 -4.07
C TYR A 82 11.93 1.10 -4.65
N ALA A 83 11.03 1.18 -5.62
CA ALA A 83 10.54 2.44 -6.18
C ALA A 83 9.30 2.95 -5.42
N GLY A 84 8.37 2.05 -5.08
CA GLY A 84 7.15 2.36 -4.35
C GLY A 84 5.98 2.78 -5.23
N VAL A 85 4.78 2.70 -4.66
CA VAL A 85 3.52 3.09 -5.31
C VAL A 85 3.43 4.62 -5.34
N ALA A 86 3.16 5.19 -6.52
CA ALA A 86 2.82 6.60 -6.64
C ALA A 86 1.46 6.86 -5.96
N VAL A 87 1.46 7.65 -4.89
CA VAL A 87 0.23 7.99 -4.18
C VAL A 87 -0.56 9.00 -5.03
N PRO A 88 -1.81 8.70 -5.44
CA PRO A 88 -2.62 9.62 -6.22
C PRO A 88 -2.76 10.96 -5.49
N HIS A 89 -2.48 12.05 -6.20
CA HIS A 89 -2.63 13.39 -5.64
C HIS A 89 -4.11 13.64 -5.32
N ARG A 90 -4.42 13.84 -4.04
CA ARG A 90 -5.75 14.23 -3.58
C ARG A 90 -5.62 15.47 -2.71
N SER A 91 -6.51 16.43 -2.96
CA SER A 91 -6.63 17.65 -2.17
C SER A 91 -7.68 17.47 -1.07
N GLY A 92 -7.43 18.07 0.10
CA GLY A 92 -8.31 18.00 1.27
C GLY A 92 -7.65 17.35 2.48
N ASP A 93 -8.16 17.65 3.67
CA ASP A 93 -7.69 17.05 4.92
C ASP A 93 -8.20 15.61 5.08
N PHE A 94 -7.49 14.81 5.88
CA PHE A 94 -7.83 13.44 6.27
C PHE A 94 -8.02 12.47 5.08
N ILE A 95 -7.14 12.57 4.08
CA ILE A 95 -7.15 11.64 2.94
C ILE A 95 -6.79 10.24 3.42
N SER A 96 -7.58 9.27 3.00
CA SER A 96 -7.27 7.85 3.13
C SER A 96 -7.36 7.14 1.78
N THR A 97 -6.51 6.15 1.57
CA THR A 97 -6.58 5.26 0.42
C THR A 97 -6.18 3.86 0.86
N VAL A 98 -6.90 2.87 0.31
CA VAL A 98 -6.63 1.46 0.53
C VAL A 98 -6.41 0.81 -0.82
N TRP A 99 -5.31 0.09 -0.98
CA TRP A 99 -5.00 -0.70 -2.16
C TRP A 99 -5.02 -2.19 -1.83
N ARG A 100 -5.59 -2.98 -2.72
CA ARG A 100 -5.53 -4.43 -2.71
C ARG A 100 -4.57 -4.87 -3.81
N LEU A 101 -3.64 -5.74 -3.44
CA LEU A 101 -2.65 -6.34 -4.32
C LEU A 101 -2.98 -7.82 -4.43
N LYS A 102 -2.93 -8.36 -5.65
CA LYS A 102 -2.99 -9.79 -5.92
C LYS A 102 -1.94 -10.16 -6.95
N THR A 103 -1.28 -11.30 -6.78
CA THR A 103 -0.32 -11.77 -7.78
C THR A 103 -1.02 -12.15 -9.08
N VAL A 104 -0.38 -11.86 -10.20
CA VAL A 104 -0.87 -12.19 -11.53
C VAL A 104 -0.32 -13.55 -11.94
N GLN A 105 -1.18 -14.49 -12.31
CA GLN A 105 -0.74 -15.74 -12.93
C GLN A 105 -0.46 -15.48 -14.41
N ARG A 106 0.76 -15.79 -14.86
CA ARG A 106 1.15 -15.76 -16.28
C ARG A 106 0.67 -17.01 -17.02
#